data_AF-A0AAU8W8E7-F1
#
_entry.id   AF-A0AAU8W8E7-F1
#
_cell.length_a   1.000
_cell.length_b   1.000
_cell.length_c   1.000
_cell.angle_alpha   90.00
_cell.angle_beta   90.00
_cell.angle_gamma   90.00
#
_symmetry.space_group_name_H-M   'P 1'
#
loop_
_entity.id
_entity.type
_entity.pdbx_description
1 polymer ?
#
loop_
_entity_poly.entity_id
_entity_poly.type
_entity_poly.pdbx_seq_one_letter_code
_entity_poly.pdbx_strand_id
1 'polypeptide(L)' 'MTFLIPIYKDDDFDSDTVGFTFAFKMPRGQFFVDVKENGNIRAGVNVNGESGVTYENCKLNMKDINDD' A
#
# COMPACT_ATOMS: atom_id res chain seq x y z
N MET A 1 -4.49 15.35 -1.54
CA MET A 1 -5.51 14.37 -1.99
C MET A 1 -5.04 13.00 -1.56
N THR A 2 -5.95 12.25 -0.94
CA THR A 2 -5.72 10.90 -0.43
C THR A 2 -6.66 9.97 -1.16
N PHE A 3 -6.18 8.79 -1.52
CA PHE A 3 -6.90 7.80 -2.30
C PHE A 3 -6.91 6.47 -1.54
N LEU A 4 -8.00 5.75 -1.70
CA LEU A 4 -8.16 4.39 -1.24
C LEU A 4 -8.57 3.57 -2.45
N ILE A 5 -7.71 2.65 -2.86
CA ILE A 5 -7.84 1.91 -4.12
C ILE A 5 -7.97 0.42 -3.75
N PRO A 6 -9.06 -0.26 -4.13
CA PRO A 6 -9.18 -1.70 -3.91
C PRO A 6 -8.12 -2.46 -4.73
N ILE A 7 -7.56 -3.50 -4.13
CA ILE A 7 -6.68 -4.46 -4.80
C ILE A 7 -7.52 -5.69 -5.10
N TYR A 8 -7.68 -6.02 -6.37
CA TYR A 8 -8.44 -7.18 -6.79
C TYR A 8 -7.52 -8.40 -6.96
N LYS A 9 -8.11 -9.59 -6.82
CA LYS A 9 -7.39 -10.84 -7.03
C LYS A 9 -6.92 -10.92 -8.48
N ASP A 10 -5.66 -11.32 -8.69
CA ASP A 10 -5.05 -11.48 -10.02
C ASP A 10 -5.18 -10.25 -10.94
N ASP A 11 -5.35 -9.05 -10.36
CA ASP A 11 -5.63 -7.78 -11.04
C ASP A 11 -6.93 -7.80 -11.91
N ASP A 12 -7.86 -8.71 -11.61
CA ASP A 12 -9.15 -8.84 -12.28
C ASP A 12 -10.23 -8.04 -11.53
N PHE A 13 -10.76 -6.99 -12.16
CA PHE A 13 -11.75 -6.09 -11.56
C PHE A 13 -13.06 -6.78 -11.17
N ASP A 14 -13.43 -7.87 -11.84
CA ASP A 14 -14.65 -8.62 -11.56
C ASP A 14 -14.48 -9.64 -10.41
N SER A 15 -13.27 -9.73 -9.85
CA SER A 15 -12.93 -10.67 -8.77
C SER A 15 -13.08 -10.07 -7.36
N ASP A 16 -12.89 -10.92 -6.34
CA ASP A 16 -12.90 -10.49 -4.95
C ASP A 16 -11.79 -9.47 -4.65
N THR A 17 -12.10 -8.51 -3.79
CA THR A 17 -11.11 -7.57 -3.24
C THR A 17 -10.26 -8.28 -2.21
N VAL A 18 -8.94 -8.33 -2.43
CA VAL A 18 -7.94 -9.00 -1.58
C VAL A 18 -7.08 -8.03 -0.77
N GLY A 19 -7.41 -6.74 -0.80
CA GLY A 19 -6.70 -5.71 -0.06
C GLY A 19 -7.04 -4.29 -0.49
N PHE A 20 -6.32 -3.33 0.07
CA PHE A 20 -6.45 -1.92 -0.25
C PHE A 20 -5.08 -1.24 -0.33
N THR A 21 -4.95 -0.34 -1.30
CA THR A 21 -3.85 0.63 -1.39
C THR A 21 -4.33 1.96 -0.82
N PHE A 22 -3.64 2.45 0.19
CA PHE A 22 -3.75 3.82 0.68
C PHE A 22 -2.68 4.67 0.00
N ALA A 23 -3.08 5.69 -0.75
CA ALA A 23 -2.14 6.55 -1.44
C ALA A 23 -2.35 8.02 -1.05
N PHE A 24 -1.25 8.76 -0.86
CA PHE A 24 -1.34 10.20 -0.64
C PHE A 24 -0.19 10.95 -1.29
N LYS A 25 -0.51 12.17 -1.75
CA LYS A 25 0.46 13.05 -2.38
C LYS A 25 1.35 13.72 -1.33
N MET A 26 2.64 13.80 -1.62
CA MET A 26 3.64 14.54 -0.86
C MET A 26 4.25 15.66 -1.74
N PRO A 27 4.90 16.69 -1.18
CA PRO A 27 5.49 17.77 -1.97
C PRO A 27 6.44 17.32 -3.08
N ARG A 28 7.12 16.18 -2.89
CA ARG A 28 8.12 15.64 -3.83
C ARG A 28 7.71 14.33 -4.50
N GLY A 29 6.45 13.93 -4.40
CA GLY A 29 6.06 12.61 -4.87
C GLY A 29 4.73 12.09 -4.34
N GLN A 30 4.61 10.78 -4.27
CA GLN A 30 3.45 10.07 -3.75
C GLN A 30 3.90 8.92 -2.86
N PHE A 31 3.15 8.68 -1.79
CA PHE A 31 3.34 7.54 -0.89
C PHE A 31 2.19 6.57 -1.06
N PHE A 32 2.48 5.28 -0.95
CA PHE A 32 1.54 4.18 -1.12
C PHE A 32 1.72 3.19 0.04
N VAL A 33 0.63 2.65 0.56
CA VAL A 33 0.64 1.51 1.50
C VAL A 33 -0.36 0.49 1.00
N ASP A 34 0.13 -0.68 0.65
CA ASP A 34 -0.73 -1.80 0.28
C ASP A 34 -0.90 -2.70 1.49
N VAL A 35 -2.14 -2.97 1.85
CA VAL A 35 -2.51 -3.93 2.89
C VAL A 35 -3.32 -5.04 2.24
N LYS A 36 -2.78 -6.25 2.21
CA LYS A 36 -3.46 -7.43 1.66
C LYS A 36 -3.99 -8.33 2.77
N GLU A 37 -5.07 -9.05 2.49
CA GLU A 37 -5.75 -9.94 3.45
C GLU A 37 -4.86 -11.06 4.02
N ASN A 38 -3.84 -11.47 3.27
CA ASN A 38 -2.86 -12.48 3.70
C ASN A 38 -1.78 -11.93 4.65
N GLY A 39 -1.96 -10.70 5.15
CA GLY A 39 -1.02 -10.03 6.04
C GLY A 39 0.21 -9.46 5.34
N ASN A 40 0.31 -9.57 4.01
CA ASN A 40 1.39 -8.94 3.26
C ASN A 40 1.14 -7.44 3.16
N ILE A 41 2.07 -6.67 3.72
CA ILE A 41 2.04 -5.22 3.69
C ILE A 41 3.31 -4.74 3.00
N ARG A 42 3.17 -3.76 2.11
CA ARG A 42 4.30 -3.06 1.50
C ARG A 42 4.02 -1.57 1.45
N ALA A 43 5.07 -0.78 1.62
CA ALA A 43 5.02 0.66 1.46
C ALA A 43 5.80 1.05 0.21
N GLY A 44 5.26 1.98 -0.57
CA GLY A 44 5.82 2.44 -1.83
C GLY A 44 6.03 3.95 -1.86
N VAL A 45 7.10 4.40 -2.51
CA VAL A 45 7.34 5.82 -2.79
C VAL A 45 7.56 6.02 -4.28
N ASN A 46 6.86 6.99 -4.86
CA ASN A 46 7.21 7.57 -6.17
C ASN A 46 7.75 8.98 -5.93
N VAL A 47 8.93 9.28 -6.46
CA VAL A 47 9.54 10.61 -6.42
C VAL A 47 9.34 11.30 -7.77
N ASN A 48 8.97 12.58 -7.78
CA ASN A 48 8.79 13.34 -9.01
C ASN A 48 10.08 13.35 -9.84
N GLY A 49 9.97 12.99 -11.12
CA GLY A 49 11.12 12.92 -12.04
C GLY A 49 11.80 11.54 -12.08
N GLU A 50 11.40 10.62 -11.21
CA GLU A 50 11.80 9.20 -11.25
C GLU A 50 10.69 8.35 -11.86
N SER A 51 11.06 7.25 -12.53
CA SER A 51 10.10 6.32 -13.13
C SER A 51 9.76 5.20 -12.15
N GLY A 52 8.46 4.94 -11.98
CA GLY A 52 7.96 3.83 -11.17
C GLY A 52 7.79 4.15 -9.69
N VAL A 53 7.46 3.10 -8.93
CA VAL A 53 7.28 3.17 -7.47
C VAL A 53 8.29 2.20 -6.86
N THR A 54 9.11 2.68 -5.92
CA THR A 54 9.99 1.82 -5.13
C THR A 54 9.21 1.29 -3.96
N TYR A 55 9.06 -0.04 -3.87
CA TYR A 55 8.34 -0.72 -2.79
C TYR A 55 9.30 -1.39 -1.81
N GLU A 56 8.96 -1.30 -0.53
CA GLU A 56 9.58 -2.03 0.56
C GLU A 56 8.54 -2.91 1.26
N ASN A 57 8.90 -4.16 1.54
CA ASN A 57 8.04 -5.07 2.28
C ASN A 57 8.09 -4.73 3.77
N CYS A 58 6.93 -4.53 4.38
CA CYS A 58 6.81 -4.21 5.78
C CYS A 58 6.52 -5.47 6.60
N LYS A 59 7.13 -5.59 7.78
CA LYS A 59 6.73 -6.56 8.79
C LYS A 59 5.91 -5.84 9.85
N LEU A 60 4.69 -6.28 10.09
CA LEU A 60 3.97 -5.87 11.29
C LEU A 60 4.63 -6.51 12.50
N ASN A 61 5.13 -5.68 13.40
CA ASN A 61 5.52 -6.14 14.72
C ASN A 61 4.28 -6.12 15.62
N MET A 62 3.61 -7.27 15.77
CA MET A 62 2.39 -7.38 16.59
C MET A 62 2.61 -7.05 18.08
N LYS A 63 3.86 -6.95 18.54
CA LYS A 63 4.16 -6.51 19.91
C LYS A 63 3.81 -5.04 20.15
N ASP A 64 3.83 -4.21 19.10
CA ASP A 64 3.57 -2.77 19.20
C ASP A 64 2.07 -2.43 19.11
N ILE A 65 1.20 -3.43 18.90
CA ILE A 65 -0.26 -3.27 18.75
C ILE A 65 -1.02 -3.72 20.01
N ASN A 66 -0.41 -4.57 20.84
CA ASN A 66 -1.05 -5.17 22.02
C ASN A 66 -0.58 -4.55 23.35
N ASP A 67 -0.03 -3.33 23.33
CA ASP A 67 0.41 -2.58 24.53
C ASP A 67 -0.75 -1.74 25.13
N ASP A 68 -1.98 -2.26 25.05
CA ASP A 68 -3.19 -1.76 25.74
C ASP A 68 -3.69 -2.79 26.78
#